data_AF-J3NLU7-F1
#
_entry.id   AF-J3NLU7-F1
#
_cell.length_a   1.000
_cell.length_b   1.000
_cell.length_c   1.000
_cell.angle_alpha   90.00
_cell.angle_beta   90.00
_cell.angle_gamma   90.00
#
_symmetry.space_group_name_H-M   'P 1'
#
loop_
_entity.id
_entity.type
_entity.pdbx_description
1 polymer ?
#
loop_
_entity_poly.entity_id
_entity_poly.type
_entity_poly.pdbx_seq_one_letter_code
_entity_poly.pdbx_strand_id
1 'polypeptide(L)'
;MRLYLVVETRTNGGNCLELDGRYWTLQPFELAETPTADPVAFLCISYTWGPGREPSPFHAGFEVSDRTVPALRTAARARPHLTKIWIDAFCVPPGPPRERYACLESMGFIYSRASEVLVVLSPAARPALDNILETDRPADGDLAALEDDDWVTRAWTYQEAVNARALFFTSNGDDSTNTTTGAAPVIGGEIFLNRVGYALTHMPLTPLERRGARPRLDAFEDVLEYLVAEYEGRSALQVMAIMDRRRQLRPEDHFYAMVGAVSRLPASSAGAGAGADACEAFMRVCERKGDYSFVFSAAPRCAEPRRRWRPRVGDLPAVLQLPCCGRGQPGVVREGRLVLSQVVALELGPLGEKARGFVSSWLKSQRVWNIDHAADLPGGVLTALRLYGFQGEGVVLESREGFFFATHTIQTPRLLLVSASLPWIFGAPGLVLASDGTSTLYTAGVFVGLVNEHAGRDFVLD
;
A
#
# COMPACT_ATOMS: atom_id res chain seq x y z
N MET A 1 -15.88 17.45 -7.05
CA MET A 1 -14.42 17.70 -7.15
C MET A 1 -14.13 18.01 -8.60
N ARG A 2 -13.50 19.15 -8.89
CA ARG A 2 -13.09 19.47 -10.25
C ARG A 2 -11.97 18.53 -10.70
N LEU A 3 -12.20 17.83 -11.80
CA LEU A 3 -11.31 16.85 -12.41
C LEU A 3 -10.98 17.30 -13.84
N TYR A 4 -9.74 17.16 -14.28
CA TYR A 4 -9.40 17.34 -15.69
C TYR A 4 -9.23 15.98 -16.35
N LEU A 5 -9.71 15.85 -17.58
CA LEU A 5 -9.59 14.64 -18.39
C LEU A 5 -9.08 15.00 -19.78
N VAL A 6 -8.26 14.13 -20.35
CA VAL A 6 -7.88 14.16 -21.76
C VAL A 6 -9.03 13.54 -22.55
N VAL A 7 -9.67 14.34 -23.40
CA VAL A 7 -10.90 14.00 -24.13
C VAL A 7 -10.64 14.01 -25.62
N GLU A 8 -11.05 12.95 -26.30
CA GLU A 8 -11.03 12.88 -27.75
C GLU A 8 -11.96 13.92 -28.37
N THR A 9 -11.46 14.63 -29.39
CA THR A 9 -12.20 15.63 -30.15
C THR A 9 -12.11 15.37 -31.65
N ARG A 10 -13.03 15.95 -32.42
CA ARG A 10 -13.08 15.83 -33.88
C ARG A 10 -12.26 16.90 -34.61
N THR A 11 -11.81 17.94 -33.90
CA THR A 11 -11.21 19.13 -34.51
C THR A 11 -9.77 19.32 -34.05
N ASN A 12 -8.87 19.55 -35.00
CA ASN A 12 -7.51 20.01 -34.73
C ASN A 12 -7.55 21.49 -34.31
N GLY A 13 -7.45 21.75 -33.00
CA GLY A 13 -7.38 23.09 -32.41
C GLY A 13 -6.01 23.38 -31.79
N GLY A 14 -5.69 24.64 -31.52
CA GLY A 14 -4.34 25.08 -31.09
C GLY A 14 -3.77 24.50 -29.78
N ASN A 15 -4.56 23.78 -28.98
CA ASN A 15 -4.15 23.10 -27.74
C ASN A 15 -4.55 21.62 -27.78
N CYS A 16 -4.21 20.95 -28.87
CA CYS A 16 -4.58 19.57 -29.13
C CYS A 16 -3.34 18.70 -29.31
N LEU A 17 -3.38 17.49 -28.74
CA LEU A 17 -2.39 16.45 -28.99
C LEU A 17 -2.95 15.50 -30.05
N GLU A 18 -2.23 15.28 -31.15
CA GLU A 18 -2.55 14.27 -32.15
C GLU A 18 -1.88 12.94 -31.78
N LEU A 19 -2.65 11.85 -31.71
CA LEU A 19 -2.17 10.48 -31.52
C LEU A 19 -2.87 9.57 -32.52
N ASP A 20 -2.11 9.00 -33.45
CA ASP A 20 -2.60 8.05 -34.46
C ASP A 20 -3.81 8.58 -35.26
N GLY A 21 -3.76 9.85 -35.67
CA GLY A 21 -4.85 10.51 -36.39
C GLY A 21 -6.07 10.88 -35.54
N ARG A 22 -6.02 10.66 -34.21
CA ARG A 22 -7.04 11.10 -33.24
C ARG A 22 -6.55 12.33 -32.50
N TYR A 23 -7.46 13.24 -32.20
CA TYR A 23 -7.16 14.53 -31.59
C TYR A 23 -7.65 14.55 -30.14
N TRP A 24 -6.81 15.00 -29.20
CA TRP A 24 -7.08 14.96 -27.77
C TRP A 24 -6.90 16.33 -27.13
N THR A 25 -7.83 16.73 -26.27
CA THR A 25 -7.83 18.03 -25.57
C THR A 25 -8.08 17.86 -24.09
N LEU A 26 -7.49 18.72 -23.25
CA LEU A 26 -7.73 18.69 -21.81
C LEU A 26 -9.01 19.46 -21.46
N GLN A 27 -9.96 18.83 -20.76
CA GLN A 27 -11.25 19.43 -20.42
C GLN A 27 -11.60 19.21 -18.93
N PRO A 28 -12.24 20.19 -18.26
CA PRO A 28 -12.69 20.04 -16.88
C PRO A 28 -14.04 19.31 -16.78
N PHE A 29 -14.20 18.54 -15.71
CA PHE A 29 -15.40 17.80 -15.32
C PHE A 29 -15.63 17.95 -13.81
N GLU A 30 -16.86 17.71 -13.36
CA GLU A 30 -17.16 17.60 -11.93
C GLU A 30 -17.36 16.13 -11.55
N LEU A 31 -16.50 15.64 -10.66
CA LEU A 31 -16.60 14.30 -10.10
C LEU A 31 -17.37 14.36 -8.78
N ALA A 32 -18.56 13.75 -8.75
CA ALA A 32 -19.45 13.73 -7.61
C ALA A 32 -19.07 12.66 -6.57
N GLU A 33 -19.25 12.98 -5.28
CA GLU A 33 -19.05 12.01 -4.18
C GLU A 33 -20.08 10.88 -4.21
N THR A 34 -21.31 11.17 -4.58
CA THR A 34 -22.35 10.15 -4.75
C THR A 34 -22.44 9.75 -6.23
N PRO A 35 -22.66 8.45 -6.53
CA PRO A 35 -22.93 8.02 -7.91
C PRO A 35 -24.13 8.81 -8.47
N THR A 36 -23.91 9.54 -9.56
CA THR A 36 -24.96 10.23 -10.30
C THR A 36 -25.68 9.25 -11.23
N ALA A 37 -26.88 9.61 -11.70
CA ALA A 37 -27.61 8.81 -12.69
C ALA A 37 -26.84 8.64 -14.01
N ASP A 38 -25.93 9.58 -14.32
CA ASP A 38 -25.01 9.52 -15.45
C ASP A 38 -23.57 9.79 -14.94
N PRO A 39 -22.82 8.73 -14.54
CA PRO A 39 -21.45 8.89 -14.09
C PRO A 39 -20.53 9.15 -15.29
N VAL A 40 -19.57 10.07 -15.13
CA VAL A 40 -18.52 10.27 -16.13
C VAL A 40 -17.72 8.98 -16.27
N ALA A 41 -17.86 8.28 -17.39
CA ALA A 41 -17.04 7.12 -17.72
C ALA A 41 -15.67 7.59 -18.25
N PHE A 42 -14.58 7.17 -17.59
CA PHE A 42 -13.21 7.49 -17.99
C PHE A 42 -12.24 6.38 -17.62
N LEU A 43 -11.13 6.31 -18.34
CA LEU A 43 -10.00 5.42 -18.09
C LEU A 43 -8.97 6.13 -17.22
N CYS A 44 -8.44 5.49 -16.18
CA CYS A 44 -7.22 5.94 -15.51
C CYS A 44 -6.02 5.18 -16.07
N ILE A 45 -4.92 5.89 -16.35
CA ILE A 45 -3.64 5.28 -16.71
C ILE A 45 -2.75 5.22 -15.46
N SER A 46 -2.15 4.07 -15.20
CA SER A 46 -1.13 3.87 -14.17
C SER A 46 0.19 3.49 -14.85
N TYR A 47 1.24 4.29 -14.68
CA TYR A 47 2.52 4.06 -15.35
C TYR A 47 3.69 4.63 -14.54
N THR A 48 4.90 4.21 -14.87
CA THR A 48 6.12 4.75 -14.26
C THR A 48 6.69 5.89 -15.09
N TRP A 49 6.98 7.02 -14.46
CA TRP A 49 7.73 8.11 -15.09
C TRP A 49 9.15 7.65 -15.41
N GLY A 50 9.57 7.86 -16.65
CA GLY A 50 10.93 7.64 -17.14
C GLY A 50 11.91 8.74 -16.72
N PRO A 51 13.21 8.55 -17.04
CA PRO A 51 14.25 9.51 -16.70
C PRO A 51 14.20 10.76 -17.59
N GLY A 52 13.68 10.68 -18.81
CA GLY A 52 13.59 11.79 -19.74
C GLY A 52 12.47 12.77 -19.38
N ARG A 53 12.60 14.00 -19.87
CA ARG A 53 11.62 15.08 -19.71
C ARG A 53 11.31 15.68 -21.07
N GLU A 54 10.03 15.92 -21.31
CA GLU A 54 9.50 16.48 -22.55
C GLU A 54 8.50 17.59 -22.25
N PRO A 55 8.38 18.62 -23.10
CA PRO A 55 7.36 19.65 -22.94
C PRO A 55 5.95 19.07 -22.92
N SER A 56 5.12 19.52 -21.98
CA SER A 56 3.71 19.14 -21.93
C SER A 56 2.96 19.72 -23.14
N PRO A 57 2.15 18.92 -23.86
CA PRO A 57 1.31 19.41 -24.94
C PRO A 57 0.10 20.23 -24.43
N PHE A 58 -0.23 20.15 -23.15
CA PHE A 58 -1.41 20.80 -22.57
C PHE A 58 -1.07 21.97 -21.63
N HIS A 59 0.14 22.00 -21.08
CA HIS A 59 0.56 22.97 -20.07
C HIS A 59 1.86 23.68 -20.49
N ALA A 60 1.74 24.90 -21.00
CA ALA A 60 2.89 25.69 -21.44
C ALA A 60 3.91 25.90 -20.28
N GLY A 61 5.18 25.59 -20.55
CA GLY A 61 6.27 25.73 -19.57
C GLY A 61 6.36 24.62 -18.52
N PHE A 62 5.55 23.56 -18.64
CA PHE A 62 5.65 22.36 -17.80
C PHE A 62 6.27 21.21 -18.56
N GLU A 63 7.16 20.48 -17.89
CA GLU A 63 7.73 19.24 -18.41
C GLU A 63 6.99 18.03 -17.81
N VAL A 64 6.81 17.00 -18.64
CA VAL A 64 6.29 15.69 -18.27
C VAL A 64 7.33 14.62 -18.55
N SER A 65 7.11 13.41 -18.04
CA SER A 65 7.98 12.28 -18.41
C SER A 65 7.85 11.96 -19.90
N ASP A 66 8.98 11.63 -20.51
CA ASP A 66 9.13 10.93 -21.80
C ASP A 66 8.23 9.69 -21.99
N ARG A 67 7.76 9.06 -20.90
CA ARG A 67 6.84 7.92 -20.94
C ARG A 67 5.36 8.30 -20.99
N THR A 68 5.02 9.58 -20.77
CA THR A 68 3.64 10.06 -20.64
C THR A 68 2.85 9.93 -21.93
N VAL A 69 3.37 10.47 -23.04
CA VAL A 69 2.72 10.40 -24.35
C VAL A 69 2.66 8.97 -24.88
N PRO A 70 3.74 8.15 -24.79
CA PRO A 70 3.66 6.72 -25.13
C PRO A 70 2.61 5.95 -24.32
N ALA A 71 2.48 6.20 -23.01
CA ALA A 71 1.47 5.54 -22.18
C ALA A 71 0.05 5.95 -22.60
N LEU A 72 -0.18 7.24 -22.88
CA LEU A 72 -1.47 7.73 -23.39
C LEU A 72 -1.82 7.11 -24.76
N ARG A 73 -0.85 7.01 -25.68
CA ARG A 73 -1.04 6.37 -26.99
C ARG A 73 -1.39 4.90 -26.83
N THR A 74 -0.63 4.16 -26.01
CA THR A 74 -0.88 2.75 -25.71
C THR A 74 -2.29 2.54 -25.16
N ALA A 75 -2.71 3.37 -24.20
CA ALA A 75 -4.04 3.32 -23.62
C ALA A 75 -5.15 3.62 -24.63
N ALA A 76 -5.00 4.67 -25.45
CA ALA A 76 -5.96 5.03 -26.48
C ALA A 76 -6.14 3.94 -27.55
N ARG A 77 -5.06 3.20 -27.89
CA ARG A 77 -5.09 2.02 -28.77
C ARG A 77 -5.75 0.81 -28.09
N ALA A 78 -5.41 0.55 -26.83
CA ALA A 78 -5.91 -0.58 -26.05
C ALA A 78 -7.40 -0.46 -25.68
N ARG A 79 -7.91 0.77 -25.56
CA ARG A 79 -9.27 1.10 -25.13
C ARG A 79 -9.91 2.16 -26.02
N PRO A 80 -10.13 1.89 -27.32
CA PRO A 80 -10.60 2.91 -28.26
C PRO A 80 -12.00 3.45 -27.93
N HIS A 81 -12.81 2.68 -27.18
CA HIS A 81 -14.15 3.05 -26.76
C HIS A 81 -14.18 4.03 -25.56
N LEU A 82 -13.07 4.19 -24.82
CA LEU A 82 -12.96 5.14 -23.71
C LEU A 82 -12.36 6.45 -24.22
N THR A 83 -13.22 7.40 -24.56
CA THR A 83 -12.83 8.70 -25.14
C THR A 83 -12.44 9.76 -24.11
N LYS A 84 -12.47 9.41 -22.82
CA LYS A 84 -12.01 10.25 -21.71
C LYS A 84 -10.97 9.49 -20.90
N ILE A 85 -9.81 10.09 -20.72
CA ILE A 85 -8.65 9.48 -20.09
C ILE A 85 -8.10 10.41 -19.02
N TRP A 86 -7.83 9.86 -17.84
CA TRP A 86 -7.09 10.50 -16.78
C TRP A 86 -5.67 9.96 -16.75
N ILE A 87 -4.70 10.86 -16.86
CA ILE A 87 -3.26 10.59 -16.71
C ILE A 87 -2.65 11.72 -15.89
N ASP A 88 -2.01 11.38 -14.77
CA ASP A 88 -1.57 12.30 -13.73
C ASP A 88 -0.79 13.51 -14.27
N ALA A 89 0.18 13.27 -15.15
CA ALA A 89 1.08 14.28 -15.71
C ALA A 89 0.35 15.39 -16.49
N PHE A 90 -0.85 15.13 -17.01
CA PHE A 90 -1.68 16.11 -17.71
C PHE A 90 -2.89 16.57 -16.91
N CYS A 91 -3.48 15.67 -16.12
CA CYS A 91 -4.76 15.89 -15.48
C CYS A 91 -4.64 16.50 -14.08
N VAL A 92 -3.47 16.41 -13.45
CA VAL A 92 -3.17 17.16 -12.22
C VAL A 92 -2.90 18.62 -12.60
N PRO A 93 -3.68 19.60 -12.08
CA PRO A 93 -3.48 20.99 -12.44
C PRO A 93 -2.07 21.46 -12.09
N PRO A 94 -1.35 22.10 -13.02
CA PRO A 94 -0.05 22.70 -12.73
C PRO A 94 -0.15 23.99 -11.90
N GLY A 95 -1.38 24.50 -11.69
CA GLY A 95 -1.70 25.80 -11.12
C GLY A 95 -1.39 25.97 -9.63
N PRO A 96 -2.14 26.84 -8.91
CA PRO A 96 -1.84 27.18 -7.52
C PRO A 96 -1.70 25.92 -6.64
N PRO A 97 -0.75 25.89 -5.68
CA PRO A 97 -0.44 24.70 -4.90
C PRO A 97 -1.68 24.02 -4.31
N ARG A 98 -2.69 24.79 -3.90
CA ARG A 98 -3.94 24.29 -3.33
C ARG A 98 -4.70 23.32 -4.26
N GLU A 99 -4.88 23.66 -5.55
CA GLU A 99 -5.63 22.80 -6.47
C GLU A 99 -4.86 21.54 -6.81
N ARG A 100 -3.53 21.69 -6.97
CA ARG A 100 -2.62 20.56 -7.19
C ARG A 100 -2.67 19.58 -6.00
N TYR A 101 -2.48 20.08 -4.78
CA TYR A 101 -2.51 19.23 -3.58
C TYR A 101 -3.87 18.58 -3.37
N ALA A 102 -4.97 19.33 -3.56
CA ALA A 102 -6.30 18.74 -3.48
C ALA A 102 -6.52 17.62 -4.52
N CYS A 103 -5.94 17.74 -5.72
CA CYS A 103 -5.97 16.69 -6.73
C CYS A 103 -5.14 15.46 -6.32
N LEU A 104 -3.92 15.67 -5.82
CA LEU A 104 -3.03 14.59 -5.36
C LEU A 104 -3.62 13.83 -4.16
N GLU A 105 -4.15 14.55 -3.17
CA GLU A 105 -4.86 13.99 -2.02
C GLU A 105 -6.13 13.21 -2.43
N SER A 106 -6.71 13.52 -3.59
CA SER A 106 -7.90 12.86 -4.11
C SER A 106 -7.61 11.76 -5.13
N MET A 107 -6.33 11.37 -5.36
CA MET A 107 -6.00 10.33 -6.34
C MET A 107 -6.73 9.01 -6.05
N GLY A 108 -6.75 8.53 -4.81
CA GLY A 108 -7.50 7.33 -4.45
C GLY A 108 -8.98 7.41 -4.79
N PHE A 109 -9.60 8.59 -4.60
CA PHE A 109 -10.99 8.85 -5.02
C PHE A 109 -11.14 8.80 -6.54
N ILE A 110 -10.24 9.44 -7.31
CA ILE A 110 -10.26 9.44 -8.78
C ILE A 110 -10.17 8.02 -9.33
N TYR A 111 -9.17 7.23 -8.91
CA TYR A 111 -9.00 5.85 -9.36
C TYR A 111 -10.19 4.97 -8.97
N SER A 112 -10.79 5.20 -7.80
CA SER A 112 -12.02 4.49 -7.38
C SER A 112 -13.28 4.81 -8.19
N ARG A 113 -13.23 5.87 -9.00
CA ARG A 113 -14.34 6.33 -9.84
C ARG A 113 -14.12 6.05 -11.32
N ALA A 114 -12.89 5.75 -11.72
CA ALA A 114 -12.60 5.36 -13.08
C ALA A 114 -13.39 4.09 -13.46
N SER A 115 -13.80 4.00 -14.72
CA SER A 115 -14.41 2.79 -15.26
C SER A 115 -13.41 1.64 -15.25
N GLU A 116 -12.17 1.96 -15.61
CA GLU A 116 -11.06 1.03 -15.70
C GLU A 116 -9.77 1.73 -15.29
N VAL A 117 -8.81 0.94 -14.79
CA VAL A 117 -7.42 1.34 -14.58
C VAL A 117 -6.55 0.48 -15.47
N LEU A 118 -5.84 1.09 -16.40
CA LEU A 118 -4.87 0.41 -17.27
C LEU A 118 -3.46 0.69 -16.79
N VAL A 119 -2.80 -0.35 -16.30
CA VAL A 119 -1.38 -0.37 -15.96
C VAL A 119 -0.58 -0.54 -17.23
N VAL A 120 0.30 0.42 -17.51
CA VAL A 120 1.19 0.42 -18.67
C VAL A 120 2.63 0.18 -18.20
N LEU A 121 3.04 -1.08 -18.27
CA LEU A 121 4.39 -1.54 -17.94
C LEU A 121 5.40 -1.07 -19.01
N SER A 122 6.69 -1.19 -18.69
CA SER A 122 7.77 -0.95 -19.64
C SER A 122 7.70 -1.90 -20.84
N PRO A 123 8.29 -1.51 -21.98
CA PRO A 123 8.37 -2.41 -23.15
C PRO A 123 9.02 -3.76 -22.83
N ALA A 124 9.96 -3.79 -21.87
CA ALA A 124 10.65 -5.01 -21.45
C ALA A 124 9.70 -6.07 -20.86
N ALA A 125 8.54 -5.67 -20.31
CA ALA A 125 7.55 -6.60 -19.79
C ALA A 125 6.70 -7.28 -20.89
N ARG A 126 6.82 -6.86 -22.16
CA ARG A 126 5.98 -7.37 -23.27
C ARG A 126 6.04 -8.90 -23.42
N PRO A 127 7.21 -9.57 -23.46
CA PRO A 127 7.27 -11.02 -23.61
C PRO A 127 6.57 -11.74 -22.45
N ALA A 128 6.72 -11.23 -21.22
CA ALA A 128 6.05 -11.78 -20.05
C ALA A 128 4.53 -11.67 -20.18
N LEU A 129 4.00 -10.54 -20.66
CA LEU A 129 2.57 -10.35 -20.87
C LEU A 129 2.01 -11.27 -21.97
N ASP A 130 2.72 -11.42 -23.09
CA ASP A 130 2.30 -12.34 -24.16
C ASP A 130 2.23 -13.79 -23.62
N ASN A 131 3.28 -14.24 -22.90
CA ASN A 131 3.32 -15.58 -22.30
C ASN A 131 2.29 -15.78 -21.18
N ILE A 132 2.01 -14.73 -20.39
CA ILE A 132 0.95 -14.74 -19.38
C ILE A 132 -0.41 -14.88 -20.01
N LEU A 133 -0.66 -14.62 -21.30
CA LEU A 133 -1.94 -14.90 -21.94
C LEU A 133 -2.03 -16.35 -22.42
N GLU A 134 -0.94 -16.87 -22.97
CA GLU A 134 -0.90 -18.19 -23.61
C GLU A 134 -0.72 -19.34 -22.62
N THR A 135 -0.12 -19.08 -21.46
CA THR A 135 0.24 -20.10 -20.48
C THR A 135 -0.29 -19.78 -19.09
N ASP A 136 -0.58 -20.81 -18.30
CA ASP A 136 -0.96 -20.66 -16.89
C ASP A 136 0.24 -20.50 -15.95
N ARG A 137 1.46 -20.74 -16.45
CA ARG A 137 2.69 -20.70 -15.68
C ARG A 137 3.77 -19.92 -16.43
N PRO A 138 3.96 -18.63 -16.10
CA PRO A 138 5.06 -17.82 -16.62
C PRO A 138 6.41 -18.50 -16.39
N ALA A 139 7.28 -18.45 -17.39
CA ALA A 139 8.64 -18.98 -17.28
C ALA A 139 9.53 -18.05 -16.44
N ASP A 140 10.68 -18.56 -15.97
CA ASP A 140 11.61 -17.76 -15.16
C ASP A 140 12.09 -16.48 -15.86
N GLY A 141 12.20 -16.50 -17.20
CA GLY A 141 12.53 -15.32 -18.01
C GLY A 141 11.43 -14.25 -17.97
N ASP A 142 10.16 -14.66 -17.96
CA ASP A 142 9.01 -13.75 -17.86
C ASP A 142 8.97 -13.08 -16.48
N LEU A 143 9.22 -13.87 -15.44
CA LEU A 143 9.29 -13.39 -14.07
C LEU A 143 10.47 -12.44 -13.88
N ALA A 144 11.61 -12.70 -14.51
CA ALA A 144 12.74 -11.77 -14.51
C ALA A 144 12.40 -10.43 -15.18
N ALA A 145 11.69 -10.45 -16.30
CA ALA A 145 11.24 -9.22 -16.96
C ALA A 145 10.28 -8.39 -16.10
N LEU A 146 9.39 -9.04 -15.35
CA LEU A 146 8.52 -8.37 -14.38
C LEU A 146 9.29 -7.87 -13.14
N GLU A 147 10.30 -8.61 -12.68
CA GLU A 147 11.19 -8.18 -11.60
C GLU A 147 11.99 -6.93 -11.99
N ASP A 148 12.28 -6.72 -13.28
CA ASP A 148 13.01 -5.56 -13.77
C ASP A 148 12.12 -4.31 -13.93
N ASP A 149 10.79 -4.45 -13.93
CA ASP A 149 9.86 -3.33 -14.04
C ASP A 149 9.66 -2.60 -12.70
N ASP A 150 9.79 -1.27 -12.72
CA ASP A 150 9.69 -0.43 -11.52
C ASP A 150 8.25 -0.18 -11.05
N TRP A 151 7.22 -0.45 -11.87
CA TRP A 151 5.84 -0.03 -11.60
C TRP A 151 5.35 -0.47 -10.22
N VAL A 152 5.52 -1.74 -9.88
CA VAL A 152 5.00 -2.30 -8.62
C VAL A 152 5.72 -1.76 -7.39
N THR A 153 6.87 -1.08 -7.54
CA THR A 153 7.64 -0.55 -6.40
C THR A 153 7.31 0.89 -6.05
N ARG A 154 6.55 1.61 -6.88
CA ARG A 154 6.24 3.01 -6.61
C ARG A 154 5.14 3.14 -5.55
N ALA A 155 5.23 4.20 -4.74
CA ALA A 155 4.23 4.49 -3.72
C ALA A 155 2.85 4.75 -4.34
N TRP A 156 2.80 5.59 -5.37
CA TRP A 156 1.57 5.97 -6.08
C TRP A 156 0.84 4.77 -6.69
N THR A 157 1.56 3.89 -7.39
CA THR A 157 0.97 2.77 -8.16
C THR A 157 0.20 1.78 -7.29
N TYR A 158 0.52 1.69 -5.99
CA TYR A 158 -0.27 0.89 -5.06
C TYR A 158 -1.72 1.35 -5.00
N GLN A 159 -1.95 2.62 -4.62
CA GLN A 159 -3.32 3.16 -4.50
C GLN A 159 -4.05 3.19 -5.84
N GLU A 160 -3.32 3.32 -6.94
CA GLU A 160 -3.88 3.31 -8.29
C GLU A 160 -4.46 1.93 -8.63
N ALA A 161 -3.72 0.87 -8.31
CA ALA A 161 -4.13 -0.50 -8.56
C ALA A 161 -5.23 -0.94 -7.59
N VAL A 162 -5.03 -0.75 -6.28
CA VAL A 162 -5.98 -1.28 -5.30
C VAL A 162 -7.31 -0.54 -5.30
N ASN A 163 -7.37 0.72 -5.74
CA ASN A 163 -8.66 1.41 -5.88
C ASN A 163 -9.34 1.18 -7.23
N ALA A 164 -8.72 0.45 -8.16
CA ALA A 164 -9.37 0.14 -9.42
C ALA A 164 -10.69 -0.62 -9.20
N ARG A 165 -11.69 -0.34 -10.03
CA ARG A 165 -12.90 -1.20 -10.15
C ARG A 165 -12.68 -2.35 -11.12
N ALA A 166 -11.89 -2.07 -12.15
CA ALA A 166 -11.43 -3.02 -13.15
C ALA A 166 -9.98 -2.68 -13.46
N LEU A 167 -9.05 -3.58 -13.12
CA LEU A 167 -7.62 -3.42 -13.34
C LEU A 167 -7.20 -4.21 -14.58
N PHE A 168 -6.38 -3.61 -15.44
CA PHE A 168 -5.80 -4.26 -16.60
C PHE A 168 -4.31 -3.98 -16.71
N PHE A 169 -3.56 -4.90 -17.30
CA PHE A 169 -2.13 -4.76 -17.57
C PHE A 169 -1.87 -4.79 -19.06
N THR A 170 -1.00 -3.90 -19.51
CA THR A 170 -0.43 -3.88 -20.86
C THR A 170 1.01 -3.37 -20.79
N SER A 171 1.71 -3.34 -21.91
CA SER A 171 3.03 -2.72 -22.02
C SER A 171 3.05 -1.70 -23.15
N ASN A 172 3.93 -0.71 -23.04
CA ASN A 172 4.19 0.19 -24.16
C ASN A 172 4.62 -0.62 -25.39
N GLY A 173 3.87 -0.45 -26.48
CA GLY A 173 4.25 -1.01 -27.77
C GLY A 173 5.52 -0.33 -28.30
N ASP A 174 6.38 -1.08 -28.96
CA ASP A 174 7.52 -0.52 -29.66
C ASP A 174 7.01 0.09 -30.98
N ASP A 175 7.04 1.42 -31.11
CA ASP A 175 6.65 2.10 -32.36
C ASP A 175 7.69 1.85 -33.49
N SER A 176 8.81 1.18 -33.18
CA SER A 176 9.92 0.91 -34.11
C SER A 176 9.68 -0.28 -35.05
N THR A 177 8.72 -1.16 -34.76
CA THR A 177 8.42 -2.29 -35.65
C THR A 177 7.19 -1.95 -36.50
N ASN A 178 7.45 -1.70 -37.79
CA ASN A 178 6.46 -1.55 -38.85
C ASN A 178 5.72 -2.88 -39.15
N THR A 179 5.62 -3.78 -38.16
CA THR A 179 5.01 -5.09 -38.25
C THR A 179 3.56 -5.01 -37.83
N THR A 180 2.69 -5.31 -38.78
CA THR A 180 1.23 -5.44 -38.71
C THR A 180 0.71 -6.47 -37.70
N THR A 181 1.57 -7.03 -36.85
CA THR A 181 1.26 -8.06 -35.86
C THR A 181 1.12 -7.48 -34.45
N GLY A 182 -0.12 -7.12 -34.11
CA GLY A 182 -0.67 -7.24 -32.76
C GLY A 182 -0.48 -6.02 -31.85
N ALA A 183 -1.58 -5.31 -31.60
CA ALA A 183 -1.69 -4.41 -30.45
C ALA A 183 -1.14 -5.06 -29.17
N ALA A 184 -0.59 -4.26 -28.25
CA ALA A 184 -0.09 -4.80 -26.99
C ALA A 184 -1.18 -5.61 -26.27
N PRO A 185 -0.83 -6.79 -25.70
CA PRO A 185 -1.79 -7.60 -24.98
C PRO A 185 -2.40 -6.77 -23.87
N VAL A 186 -3.69 -6.97 -23.64
CA VAL A 186 -4.36 -6.40 -22.48
C VAL A 186 -4.90 -7.54 -21.65
N ILE A 187 -4.36 -7.68 -20.45
CA ILE A 187 -4.63 -8.79 -19.53
C ILE A 187 -5.47 -8.25 -18.38
N GLY A 188 -6.54 -8.95 -18.02
CA GLY A 188 -7.29 -8.67 -16.80
C GLY A 188 -6.39 -8.82 -15.56
N GLY A 189 -6.52 -7.91 -14.60
CA GLY A 189 -5.70 -7.90 -13.39
C GLY A 189 -5.83 -9.19 -12.58
N GLU A 190 -7.02 -9.79 -12.57
CA GLU A 190 -7.28 -11.10 -11.96
C GLU A 190 -6.48 -12.22 -12.62
N ILE A 191 -6.42 -12.26 -13.95
CA ILE A 191 -5.66 -13.27 -14.70
C ILE A 191 -4.17 -13.06 -14.46
N PHE A 192 -3.70 -11.81 -14.59
CA PHE A 192 -2.30 -11.45 -14.39
C PHE A 192 -1.81 -11.83 -12.99
N LEU A 193 -2.51 -11.34 -11.95
CA LEU A 193 -2.09 -11.55 -10.56
C LEU A 193 -2.22 -13.02 -10.13
N ASN A 194 -3.24 -13.75 -10.62
CA ASN A 194 -3.37 -15.18 -10.33
C ASN A 194 -2.21 -15.99 -10.95
N ARG A 195 -1.84 -15.72 -12.21
CA ARG A 195 -0.75 -16.44 -12.90
C ARG A 195 0.61 -16.11 -12.29
N VAL A 196 0.86 -14.85 -11.95
CA VAL A 196 2.09 -14.44 -11.22
C VAL A 196 2.12 -15.08 -9.83
N GLY A 197 1.05 -14.99 -9.04
CA GLY A 197 0.96 -15.61 -7.72
C GLY A 197 1.14 -17.13 -7.74
N TYR A 198 0.54 -17.81 -8.72
CA TYR A 198 0.75 -19.23 -8.95
C TYR A 198 2.22 -19.55 -9.21
N ALA A 199 2.91 -18.80 -10.08
CA ALA A 199 4.33 -19.00 -10.31
C ALA A 199 5.16 -18.79 -9.03
N LEU A 200 4.87 -17.73 -8.26
CA LEU A 200 5.59 -17.41 -7.02
C LEU A 200 5.43 -18.48 -5.93
N THR A 201 4.26 -19.11 -5.83
CA THR A 201 4.00 -20.19 -4.86
C THR A 201 4.69 -21.52 -5.22
N HIS A 202 5.05 -21.70 -6.50
CA HIS A 202 5.74 -22.88 -7.01
C HIS A 202 7.27 -22.69 -7.13
N MET A 203 7.78 -21.52 -6.75
CA MET A 203 9.22 -21.30 -6.64
C MET A 203 9.79 -22.14 -5.49
N PRO A 204 11.04 -22.65 -5.60
CA PRO A 204 11.70 -23.37 -4.52
C PRO A 204 12.23 -22.43 -3.41
N LEU A 205 11.58 -21.28 -3.21
CA LEU A 205 11.93 -20.26 -2.24
C LEU A 205 10.78 -20.11 -1.24
N THR A 206 11.10 -19.98 0.03
CA THR A 206 10.14 -19.51 1.05
C THR A 206 9.70 -18.07 0.73
N PRO A 207 8.55 -17.61 1.24
CA PRO A 207 8.13 -16.21 1.07
C PRO A 207 9.21 -15.20 1.48
N LEU A 208 9.99 -15.55 2.51
CA LEU A 208 11.06 -14.72 3.05
C LEU A 208 12.29 -14.66 2.13
N GLU A 209 12.74 -15.81 1.62
CA GLU A 209 13.83 -15.88 0.64
C GLU A 209 13.44 -15.18 -0.66
N ARG A 210 12.20 -15.38 -1.12
CA ARG A 210 11.65 -14.73 -2.30
C ARG A 210 11.63 -13.22 -2.16
N ARG A 211 11.20 -12.70 -1.01
CA ARG A 211 11.22 -11.26 -0.73
C ARG A 211 12.63 -10.65 -0.82
N GLY A 212 13.66 -11.37 -0.38
CA GLY A 212 15.05 -10.94 -0.52
C GLY A 212 15.59 -11.04 -1.94
N ALA A 213 15.25 -12.12 -2.66
CA ALA A 213 15.81 -12.42 -3.98
C ALA A 213 15.06 -11.73 -5.14
N ARG A 214 13.76 -11.50 -4.99
CA ARG A 214 12.82 -11.01 -6.00
C ARG A 214 11.80 -10.03 -5.38
N PRO A 215 12.27 -8.91 -4.79
CA PRO A 215 11.41 -7.99 -4.05
C PRO A 215 10.29 -7.37 -4.88
N ARG A 216 10.47 -7.16 -6.19
CA ARG A 216 9.42 -6.55 -7.04
C ARG A 216 8.33 -7.56 -7.36
N LEU A 217 8.69 -8.79 -7.68
CA LEU A 217 7.73 -9.89 -7.84
C LEU A 217 6.95 -10.13 -6.55
N ASP A 218 7.61 -10.16 -5.39
CA ASP A 218 6.94 -10.29 -4.09
C ASP A 218 5.94 -9.15 -3.86
N ALA A 219 6.25 -7.92 -4.31
CA ALA A 219 5.36 -6.77 -4.15
C ALA A 219 4.06 -6.86 -5.00
N PHE A 220 3.97 -7.76 -5.99
CA PHE A 220 2.70 -8.02 -6.67
C PHE A 220 1.70 -8.77 -5.76
N GLU A 221 2.16 -9.50 -4.74
CA GLU A 221 1.27 -10.09 -3.74
C GLU A 221 0.50 -9.01 -2.96
N ASP A 222 1.10 -7.83 -2.75
CA ASP A 222 0.40 -6.68 -2.13
C ASP A 222 -0.71 -6.13 -3.03
N VAL A 223 -0.59 -6.29 -4.35
CA VAL A 223 -1.58 -5.79 -5.32
C VAL A 223 -2.78 -6.73 -5.41
N LEU A 224 -2.68 -8.00 -4.96
CA LEU A 224 -3.83 -8.90 -4.83
C LEU A 224 -4.94 -8.31 -3.95
N GLU A 225 -4.60 -7.34 -3.11
CA GLU A 225 -5.56 -6.58 -2.33
C GLU A 225 -6.64 -5.88 -3.18
N TYR A 226 -6.36 -5.59 -4.46
CA TYR A 226 -7.37 -5.18 -5.44
C TYR A 226 -8.58 -6.16 -5.48
N LEU A 227 -8.34 -7.47 -5.40
CA LEU A 227 -9.38 -8.50 -5.48
C LEU A 227 -10.12 -8.72 -4.16
N VAL A 228 -9.49 -8.41 -3.02
CA VAL A 228 -10.01 -8.77 -1.68
C VAL A 228 -10.46 -7.58 -0.83
N ALA A 229 -10.04 -6.35 -1.16
CA ALA A 229 -10.29 -5.16 -0.35
C ALA A 229 -11.76 -4.75 -0.22
N GLU A 230 -12.61 -5.07 -1.21
CA GLU A 230 -14.01 -4.64 -1.19
C GLU A 230 -14.82 -5.28 -0.04
N TYR A 231 -14.35 -6.40 0.53
CA TYR A 231 -15.04 -7.12 1.61
C TYR A 231 -14.71 -6.59 3.01
N GLU A 232 -13.57 -5.92 3.20
CA GLU A 232 -13.04 -5.65 4.55
C GLU A 232 -12.54 -4.20 4.76
N GLY A 233 -12.21 -3.47 3.70
CA GLY A 233 -11.50 -2.20 3.81
C GLY A 233 -10.05 -2.38 4.33
N ARG A 234 -9.14 -1.50 3.90
CA ARG A 234 -7.71 -1.64 4.21
C ARG A 234 -7.36 -1.03 5.57
N SER A 235 -6.65 -1.75 6.43
CA SER A 235 -6.18 -1.15 7.69
C SER A 235 -5.02 -0.18 7.44
N ALA A 236 -4.88 0.82 8.30
CA ALA A 236 -3.76 1.77 8.25
C ALA A 236 -2.42 1.04 8.39
N LEU A 237 -2.31 0.08 9.32
CA LEU A 237 -1.08 -0.69 9.50
C LEU A 237 -0.73 -1.55 8.28
N GLN A 238 -1.72 -2.18 7.64
CA GLN A 238 -1.52 -2.95 6.41
C GLN A 238 -0.97 -2.05 5.29
N VAL A 239 -1.61 -0.89 5.07
CA VAL A 239 -1.17 0.08 4.08
C VAL A 239 0.23 0.61 4.39
N MET A 240 0.54 0.92 5.65
CA MET A 240 1.88 1.33 6.09
C MET A 240 2.93 0.25 5.80
N ALA A 241 2.64 -1.01 6.14
CA ALA A 241 3.58 -2.12 5.93
C ALA A 241 3.90 -2.34 4.44
N ILE A 242 2.91 -2.16 3.56
CA ILE A 242 3.10 -2.21 2.11
C ILE A 242 3.90 -1.00 1.62
N MET A 243 3.57 0.19 2.12
CA MET A 243 4.18 1.44 1.67
C MET A 243 5.64 1.61 2.10
N ASP A 244 6.04 1.04 3.24
CA ASP A 244 7.43 1.05 3.72
C ASP A 244 8.42 0.38 2.76
N ARG A 245 7.92 -0.48 1.86
CA ARG A 245 8.74 -1.17 0.85
C ARG A 245 8.77 -0.45 -0.49
N ARG A 246 8.03 0.65 -0.62
CA ARG A 246 7.83 1.37 -1.87
C ARG A 246 8.71 2.61 -1.94
N ARG A 247 8.93 3.07 -3.17
CA ARG A 247 9.79 4.20 -3.52
C ARG A 247 8.95 5.42 -3.88
N GLN A 248 9.41 6.56 -3.40
CA GLN A 248 8.85 7.88 -3.67
C GLN A 248 9.98 8.87 -3.94
N LEU A 249 9.71 9.90 -4.74
CA LEU A 249 10.66 10.99 -4.97
C LEU A 249 10.60 12.02 -3.87
N ARG A 250 9.39 12.29 -3.35
CA ARG A 250 9.16 13.25 -2.27
C ARG A 250 8.62 12.51 -1.06
N PRO A 251 9.07 12.81 0.18
CA PRO A 251 8.57 12.14 1.37
C PRO A 251 7.06 12.25 1.56
N GLU A 252 6.44 13.37 1.20
CA GLU A 252 5.00 13.58 1.35
C GLU A 252 4.14 12.70 0.43
N ASP A 253 4.67 12.30 -0.73
CA ASP A 253 3.98 11.41 -1.68
C ASP A 253 3.64 10.05 -1.04
N HIS A 254 4.48 9.59 -0.12
CA HIS A 254 4.26 8.38 0.66
C HIS A 254 2.94 8.47 1.42
N PHE A 255 2.70 9.58 2.13
CA PHE A 255 1.49 9.79 2.91
C PHE A 255 0.26 10.02 2.05
N TYR A 256 0.36 10.77 0.95
CA TYR A 256 -0.75 10.94 0.01
C TYR A 256 -1.18 9.60 -0.60
N ALA A 257 -0.20 8.74 -0.95
CA ALA A 257 -0.48 7.39 -1.40
C ALA A 257 -1.16 6.54 -0.33
N MET A 258 -0.71 6.62 0.92
CA MET A 258 -1.37 5.92 2.03
C MET A 258 -2.80 6.42 2.26
N VAL A 259 -3.03 7.73 2.24
CA VAL A 259 -4.37 8.35 2.39
C VAL A 259 -5.34 7.80 1.33
N GLY A 260 -4.92 7.79 0.06
CA GLY A 260 -5.75 7.28 -1.01
C GLY A 260 -5.94 5.76 -0.99
N ALA A 261 -5.02 5.00 -0.40
CA ALA A 261 -5.19 3.56 -0.21
C ALA A 261 -6.18 3.23 0.93
N VAL A 262 -6.13 3.96 2.06
CA VAL A 262 -7.00 3.71 3.22
C VAL A 262 -8.40 4.33 3.08
N SER A 263 -8.54 5.35 2.23
CA SER A 263 -9.77 6.12 2.05
C SER A 263 -10.05 6.44 0.57
N ARG A 264 -11.31 6.32 0.18
CA ARG A 264 -11.82 6.71 -1.14
C ARG A 264 -12.59 8.04 -1.08
N LEU A 265 -12.34 8.87 -0.07
CA LEU A 265 -12.97 10.18 0.07
C LEU A 265 -12.14 11.27 -0.60
N PRO A 266 -12.76 12.33 -1.15
CA PRO A 266 -12.01 13.45 -1.70
C PRO A 266 -11.30 14.27 -0.62
N ALA A 267 -10.26 15.01 -1.04
CA ALA A 267 -9.41 15.84 -0.19
C ALA A 267 -10.17 16.78 0.77
N SER A 268 -11.22 17.47 0.29
CA SER A 268 -12.03 18.37 1.12
C SER A 268 -12.69 17.68 2.32
N SER A 269 -13.00 16.40 2.14
CA SER A 269 -13.66 15.53 3.13
C SER A 269 -12.65 14.81 4.02
N ALA A 270 -11.35 14.88 3.66
CA ALA A 270 -10.24 14.35 4.43
C ALA A 270 -9.81 15.25 5.62
N GLY A 271 -10.39 16.45 5.78
CA GLY A 271 -10.25 17.31 6.97
C GLY A 271 -8.80 17.75 7.30
N ALA A 272 -7.84 17.47 6.42
CA ALA A 272 -6.52 18.05 6.44
C ALA A 272 -6.67 19.47 5.88
N GLY A 273 -6.43 20.49 6.70
CA GLY A 273 -6.37 21.86 6.19
C GLY A 273 -5.30 21.93 5.10
N ALA A 274 -5.53 22.73 4.05
CA ALA A 274 -4.52 22.93 3.01
C ALA A 274 -3.20 23.36 3.67
N GLY A 275 -2.13 22.59 3.46
CA GLY A 275 -0.81 22.82 4.07
C GLY A 275 -0.57 22.14 5.43
N ALA A 276 -1.48 21.26 5.88
CA ALA A 276 -1.21 20.38 7.01
C ALA A 276 -0.09 19.38 6.66
N ASP A 277 0.67 18.96 7.68
CA ASP A 277 1.66 17.89 7.53
C ASP A 277 0.98 16.60 7.01
N ALA A 278 1.58 15.96 6.00
CA ALA A 278 0.96 14.82 5.32
C ALA A 278 0.81 13.59 6.23
N CYS A 279 1.70 13.41 7.22
CA CYS A 279 1.58 12.37 8.24
C CYS A 279 0.39 12.64 9.17
N GLU A 280 0.22 13.88 9.59
CA GLU A 280 -0.94 14.29 10.39
C GLU A 280 -2.25 14.13 9.60
N ALA A 281 -2.26 14.44 8.31
CA ALA A 281 -3.40 14.21 7.42
C ALA A 281 -3.79 12.73 7.37
N PHE A 282 -2.81 11.84 7.19
CA PHE A 282 -3.01 10.38 7.21
C PHE A 282 -3.61 9.90 8.53
N MET A 283 -2.99 10.26 9.67
CA MET A 283 -3.49 9.85 10.98
C MET A 283 -4.93 10.34 11.23
N ARG A 284 -5.28 11.55 10.81
CA ARG A 284 -6.66 12.06 10.95
C ARG A 284 -7.67 11.30 10.08
N VAL A 285 -7.27 10.87 8.89
CA VAL A 285 -8.12 10.02 8.03
C VAL A 285 -8.40 8.69 8.74
N CYS A 286 -7.38 8.08 9.32
CA CYS A 286 -7.50 6.84 10.10
C CYS A 286 -8.38 7.03 11.34
N GLU A 287 -8.15 8.09 12.12
CA GLU A 287 -8.96 8.44 13.32
C GLU A 287 -10.45 8.61 12.98
N ARG A 288 -10.78 9.29 11.88
CA ARG A 288 -12.18 9.46 11.44
C ARG A 288 -12.79 8.17 10.90
N LYS A 289 -11.99 7.32 10.25
CA LYS A 289 -12.40 5.98 9.82
C LYS A 289 -12.67 5.06 11.02
N GLY A 290 -12.17 5.41 12.22
CA GLY A 290 -12.24 4.57 13.41
C GLY A 290 -11.18 3.48 13.42
N ASP A 291 -10.16 3.58 12.56
CA ASP A 291 -9.05 2.64 12.48
C ASP A 291 -7.79 3.25 13.10
N TYR A 292 -7.43 2.77 14.28
CA TYR A 292 -6.29 3.22 15.06
C TYR A 292 -5.07 2.33 14.86
N SER A 293 -5.01 1.51 13.80
CA SER A 293 -3.93 0.53 13.62
C SER A 293 -2.56 1.18 13.42
N PHE A 294 -2.53 2.46 13.00
CA PHE A 294 -1.31 3.27 12.95
C PHE A 294 -0.63 3.45 14.33
N VAL A 295 -1.34 3.26 15.46
CA VAL A 295 -0.71 3.30 16.79
C VAL A 295 0.32 2.19 16.97
N PHE A 296 0.26 1.13 16.17
CA PHE A 296 1.27 0.08 16.18
C PHE A 296 2.49 0.42 15.30
N SER A 297 2.64 1.65 14.79
CA SER A 297 3.87 2.08 14.12
C SER A 297 5.10 1.98 15.03
N ALA A 298 6.29 1.81 14.44
CA ALA A 298 7.55 1.92 15.16
C ALA A 298 7.98 3.37 15.47
N ALA A 299 7.22 4.37 15.02
CA ALA A 299 7.53 5.78 15.25
C ALA A 299 7.55 6.16 16.75
N PRO A 300 8.38 7.15 17.15
CA PRO A 300 8.38 7.69 18.50
C PRO A 300 6.99 8.21 18.91
N ARG A 301 6.68 8.09 20.21
CA ARG A 301 5.41 8.59 20.77
C ARG A 301 5.42 10.10 21.01
N CYS A 302 4.23 10.70 20.99
CA CYS A 302 4.04 12.06 21.47
C CYS A 302 4.38 12.16 22.97
N ALA A 303 4.96 13.28 23.40
CA ALA A 303 5.21 13.55 24.82
C ALA A 303 4.00 14.20 25.53
N GLU A 304 3.05 14.73 24.74
CA GLU A 304 1.84 15.41 25.22
C GLU A 304 1.01 14.48 26.13
N PRO A 305 0.64 14.93 27.35
CA PRO A 305 -0.30 14.19 28.19
C PRO A 305 -1.58 13.84 27.42
N ARG A 306 -2.11 12.64 27.63
CA ARG A 306 -3.28 12.10 26.93
C ARG A 306 -3.13 11.76 25.46
N ARG A 307 -1.94 11.98 24.88
CA ARG A 307 -1.62 11.59 23.50
C ARG A 307 -0.39 10.72 23.41
N ARG A 308 0.12 10.19 24.53
CA ARG A 308 1.34 9.36 24.56
C ARG A 308 1.19 8.02 23.86
N TRP A 309 -0.04 7.57 23.62
CA TRP A 309 -0.32 6.42 22.76
C TRP A 309 -0.07 6.74 21.26
N ARG A 310 -0.19 8.01 20.89
CA ARG A 310 -0.17 8.45 19.50
C ARG A 310 1.27 8.60 19.00
N PRO A 311 1.58 8.08 17.80
CA PRO A 311 2.83 8.40 17.10
C PRO A 311 3.02 9.91 16.92
N ARG A 312 4.27 10.36 16.98
CA ARG A 312 4.65 11.74 16.65
C ARG A 312 4.57 11.93 15.14
N VAL A 313 4.18 13.14 14.72
CA VAL A 313 4.22 13.56 13.32
C VAL A 313 5.66 13.47 12.77
N GLY A 314 5.81 12.92 11.57
CA GLY A 314 7.10 12.62 10.93
C GLY A 314 7.03 11.28 10.19
N ASP A 315 8.16 10.57 10.11
CA ASP A 315 8.18 9.21 9.57
C ASP A 315 7.30 8.28 10.41
N LEU A 316 6.50 7.46 9.72
CA LEU A 316 5.53 6.57 10.34
C LEU A 316 5.73 5.11 9.89
N PRO A 317 6.91 4.51 10.16
CA PRO A 317 7.18 3.13 9.75
C PRO A 317 6.24 2.15 10.45
N ALA A 318 5.76 1.15 9.73
CA ALA A 318 5.09 0.01 10.32
C ALA A 318 6.05 -0.72 11.27
N VAL A 319 5.51 -1.36 12.31
CA VAL A 319 6.34 -2.20 13.20
C VAL A 319 6.92 -3.41 12.47
N LEU A 320 6.27 -3.85 11.39
CA LEU A 320 6.72 -4.94 10.54
C LEU A 320 6.34 -4.64 9.10
N GLN A 321 7.23 -4.91 8.14
CA GLN A 321 7.00 -4.71 6.71
C GLN A 321 6.26 -5.91 6.08
N LEU A 322 5.39 -6.54 6.87
CA LEU A 322 4.55 -7.66 6.47
C LEU A 322 3.08 -7.25 6.65
N PRO A 323 2.28 -7.25 5.58
CA PRO A 323 0.86 -6.94 5.67
C PRO A 323 0.18 -7.85 6.71
N CYS A 324 -0.68 -7.27 7.55
CA CYS A 324 -1.57 -8.02 8.43
C CYS A 324 -2.93 -8.22 7.75
N CYS A 325 -3.67 -9.23 8.21
CA CYS A 325 -5.06 -9.42 7.83
C CYS A 325 -5.97 -8.58 8.74
N GLY A 326 -7.18 -8.27 8.28
CA GLY A 326 -8.23 -7.63 9.09
C GLY A 326 -8.48 -6.15 8.78
N ARG A 327 -9.66 -5.68 9.20
CA ARG A 327 -10.25 -4.40 8.78
C ARG A 327 -9.59 -3.14 9.37
N GLY A 328 -8.79 -3.31 10.41
CA GLY A 328 -8.28 -2.21 11.23
C GLY A 328 -8.23 -2.55 12.71
N GLN A 329 -7.71 -1.62 13.49
CA GLN A 329 -7.77 -1.65 14.94
C GLN A 329 -8.88 -0.69 15.37
N PRO A 330 -10.07 -1.18 15.75
CA PRO A 330 -11.17 -0.29 16.10
C PRO A 330 -10.83 0.52 17.35
N GLY A 331 -11.22 1.78 17.36
CA GLY A 331 -11.07 2.63 18.53
C GLY A 331 -11.85 3.93 18.44
N VAL A 332 -11.87 4.67 19.55
CA VAL A 332 -12.51 5.99 19.65
C VAL A 332 -11.83 6.85 20.70
N VAL A 333 -11.60 8.12 20.40
CA VAL A 333 -11.13 9.10 21.38
C VAL A 333 -12.32 9.67 22.16
N ARG A 334 -12.30 9.54 23.48
CA ARG A 334 -13.30 10.11 24.41
C ARG A 334 -12.58 10.89 25.51
N GLU A 335 -12.96 12.15 25.70
CA GLU A 335 -12.38 13.03 26.74
C GLU A 335 -10.83 13.15 26.66
N GLY A 336 -10.29 13.03 25.45
CA GLY A 336 -8.86 13.05 25.19
C GLY A 336 -8.14 11.71 25.38
N ARG A 337 -8.83 10.65 25.81
CA ARG A 337 -8.26 9.30 25.96
C ARG A 337 -8.70 8.39 24.84
N LEU A 338 -7.84 7.48 24.41
CA LEU A 338 -8.16 6.53 23.35
C LEU A 338 -8.70 5.23 23.95
N VAL A 339 -9.91 4.84 23.56
CA VAL A 339 -10.43 3.50 23.83
C VAL A 339 -10.14 2.65 22.60
N LEU A 340 -9.27 1.65 22.73
CA LEU A 340 -9.06 0.62 21.72
C LEU A 340 -9.98 -0.57 21.99
N SER A 341 -10.70 -1.04 20.99
CA SER A 341 -11.56 -2.23 21.07
C SER A 341 -10.87 -3.44 20.47
N GLN A 342 -11.31 -4.67 20.79
CA GLN A 342 -10.70 -5.89 20.24
C GLN A 342 -9.19 -5.99 20.57
N VAL A 343 -8.84 -5.74 21.83
CA VAL A 343 -7.48 -5.90 22.33
C VAL A 343 -7.46 -7.00 23.39
N VAL A 344 -6.44 -7.85 23.36
CA VAL A 344 -6.17 -8.85 24.39
C VAL A 344 -5.07 -8.33 25.32
N ALA A 345 -5.37 -8.26 26.60
CA ALA A 345 -4.40 -7.92 27.63
C ALA A 345 -3.70 -9.21 28.10
N LEU A 346 -2.39 -9.30 27.92
CA LEU A 346 -1.58 -10.44 28.34
C LEU A 346 -0.71 -10.08 29.53
N GLU A 347 -0.67 -10.97 30.51
CA GLU A 347 0.19 -10.86 31.68
C GLU A 347 1.61 -11.31 31.33
N LEU A 348 2.59 -10.56 31.84
CA LEU A 348 3.99 -10.92 31.70
C LEU A 348 4.30 -12.14 32.56
N GLY A 349 5.02 -13.11 31.99
CA GLY A 349 5.32 -14.36 32.67
C GLY A 349 6.00 -15.37 31.76
N PRO A 350 6.41 -16.52 32.30
CA PRO A 350 7.14 -17.53 31.54
C PRO A 350 6.30 -18.09 30.39
N LEU A 351 6.96 -18.36 29.25
CA LEU A 351 6.33 -18.96 28.08
C LEU A 351 5.64 -20.30 28.40
N GLY A 352 4.35 -20.42 28.04
CA GLY A 352 3.59 -21.65 28.18
C GLY A 352 3.93 -22.71 27.13
N GLU A 353 3.73 -23.98 27.47
CA GLU A 353 4.12 -25.11 26.61
C GLU A 353 3.42 -25.11 25.24
N LYS A 354 2.14 -24.72 25.20
CA LYS A 354 1.40 -24.60 23.92
C LYS A 354 2.00 -23.51 23.02
N ALA A 355 2.33 -22.36 23.60
CA ALA A 355 2.96 -21.26 22.86
C ALA A 355 4.36 -21.65 22.37
N ARG A 356 5.14 -22.35 23.20
CA ARG A 356 6.44 -22.92 22.83
C ARG A 356 6.34 -23.84 21.60
N GLY A 357 5.40 -24.77 21.62
CA GLY A 357 5.14 -25.68 20.49
C GLY A 357 4.75 -24.93 19.21
N PHE A 358 3.87 -23.93 19.33
CA PHE A 358 3.46 -23.09 18.22
C PHE A 358 4.65 -22.32 17.60
N VAL A 359 5.40 -21.58 18.42
CA VAL A 359 6.55 -20.78 17.97
C VAL A 359 7.61 -21.66 17.30
N SER A 360 7.93 -22.82 17.90
CA SER A 360 8.87 -23.77 17.32
C SER A 360 8.40 -24.30 15.96
N SER A 361 7.11 -24.64 15.81
CA SER A 361 6.55 -25.09 14.54
C SER A 361 6.57 -24.00 13.48
N TRP A 362 6.25 -22.75 13.87
CA TRP A 362 6.31 -21.61 12.96
C TRP A 362 7.74 -21.39 12.46
N LEU A 363 8.74 -21.34 13.35
CA LEU A 363 10.14 -21.17 12.96
C LEU A 363 10.62 -22.25 11.97
N LYS A 364 10.23 -23.51 12.19
CA LYS A 364 10.52 -24.62 11.26
C LYS A 364 9.91 -24.39 9.87
N SER A 365 8.67 -23.88 9.80
CA SER A 365 8.01 -23.57 8.52
C SER A 365 8.73 -22.48 7.72
N GLN A 366 9.45 -21.57 8.40
CA GLN A 366 10.17 -20.47 7.76
C GLN A 366 11.55 -20.86 7.23
N ARG A 367 12.07 -22.05 7.55
CA ARG A 367 13.44 -22.49 7.23
C ARG A 367 14.57 -21.57 7.74
N VAL A 368 14.26 -20.60 8.59
CA VAL A 368 15.24 -19.70 9.25
C VAL A 368 16.02 -20.43 10.35
N TRP A 369 15.63 -21.67 10.67
CA TRP A 369 16.12 -22.39 11.84
C TRP A 369 16.72 -23.75 11.48
N ASN A 370 18.03 -23.89 11.65
CA ASN A 370 18.70 -25.20 11.69
C ASN A 370 18.50 -25.84 13.08
N ILE A 371 18.18 -27.13 13.09
CA ILE A 371 17.68 -27.92 14.23
C ILE A 371 18.61 -27.87 15.47
N ASP A 372 19.87 -27.48 15.32
CA ASP A 372 20.89 -27.53 16.37
C ASP A 372 20.78 -26.43 17.45
N HIS A 373 19.88 -25.44 17.30
CA HIS A 373 19.76 -24.30 18.24
C HIS A 373 18.50 -24.29 19.13
N ALA A 374 17.84 -25.44 19.35
CA ALA A 374 16.56 -25.55 20.09
C ALA A 374 16.46 -24.80 21.44
N ALA A 375 17.58 -24.38 22.05
CA ALA A 375 17.65 -23.66 23.31
C ALA A 375 17.25 -22.17 23.25
N ASP A 376 17.41 -21.45 22.12
CA ASP A 376 17.19 -19.98 22.05
C ASP A 376 16.03 -19.57 21.14
N LEU A 377 14.81 -19.98 21.49
CA LEU A 377 13.59 -19.62 20.73
C LEU A 377 13.45 -18.11 20.48
N PRO A 378 13.63 -17.22 21.49
CA PRO A 378 13.56 -15.77 21.26
C PRO A 378 14.52 -15.28 20.18
N GLY A 379 15.77 -15.76 20.17
CA GLY A 379 16.79 -15.34 19.21
C GLY A 379 16.42 -15.67 17.75
N GLY A 380 15.87 -16.85 17.48
CA GLY A 380 15.45 -17.15 16.10
C GLY A 380 14.09 -16.55 15.72
N VAL A 381 13.19 -16.27 16.67
CA VAL A 381 12.02 -15.42 16.39
C VAL A 381 12.49 -14.03 15.97
N LEU A 382 13.41 -13.43 16.72
CA LEU A 382 13.97 -12.13 16.35
C LEU A 382 14.62 -12.17 14.97
N THR A 383 15.43 -13.20 14.68
CA THR A 383 16.04 -13.39 13.35
C THR A 383 14.97 -13.44 12.25
N ALA A 384 13.89 -14.21 12.43
CA ALA A 384 12.79 -14.27 11.48
C ALA A 384 12.09 -12.91 11.32
N LEU A 385 11.81 -12.20 12.43
CA LEU A 385 11.20 -10.87 12.39
C LEU A 385 12.08 -9.82 11.69
N ARG A 386 13.41 -9.89 11.86
CA ARG A 386 14.35 -9.01 11.14
C ARG A 386 14.26 -9.18 9.63
N LEU A 387 14.12 -10.42 9.17
CA LEU A 387 13.93 -10.70 7.75
C LEU A 387 12.58 -10.18 7.23
N TYR A 388 11.57 -10.05 8.10
CA TYR A 388 10.31 -9.35 7.83
C TYR A 388 10.39 -7.81 8.02
N GLY A 389 11.58 -7.26 8.21
CA GLY A 389 11.82 -5.82 8.30
C GLY A 389 11.66 -5.22 9.70
N PHE A 390 11.53 -6.01 10.76
CA PHE A 390 11.48 -5.48 12.13
C PHE A 390 12.76 -4.72 12.47
N GLN A 391 12.64 -3.46 12.90
CA GLN A 391 13.80 -2.60 13.22
C GLN A 391 14.03 -2.40 14.73
N GLY A 392 13.16 -2.93 15.60
CA GLY A 392 13.22 -2.70 17.06
C GLY A 392 14.48 -3.23 17.74
N GLU A 393 14.78 -2.80 18.97
CA GLU A 393 16.03 -3.14 19.68
C GLU A 393 16.20 -4.63 20.04
N GLY A 394 15.15 -5.45 19.90
CA GLY A 394 15.20 -6.89 20.15
C GLY A 394 14.97 -7.28 21.61
N VAL A 395 14.52 -6.34 22.45
CA VAL A 395 14.06 -6.64 23.81
C VAL A 395 12.82 -7.52 23.74
N VAL A 396 12.95 -8.73 24.30
CA VAL A 396 11.86 -9.70 24.37
C VAL A 396 11.18 -9.63 25.71
N LEU A 397 9.84 -9.62 25.69
CA LEU A 397 8.99 -9.82 26.84
C LEU A 397 8.27 -11.14 26.67
N GLU A 398 8.24 -11.94 27.72
CA GLU A 398 7.53 -13.22 27.73
C GLU A 398 6.14 -13.08 28.33
N SER A 399 5.21 -13.83 27.76
CA SER A 399 3.90 -14.13 28.32
C SER A 399 3.63 -15.62 28.18
N ARG A 400 2.62 -16.13 28.86
CA ARG A 400 2.21 -17.53 28.72
C ARG A 400 1.83 -17.89 27.28
N GLU A 401 1.35 -16.91 26.53
CA GLU A 401 0.81 -17.04 25.17
C GLU A 401 1.86 -16.88 24.07
N GLY A 402 3.02 -16.29 24.36
CA GLY A 402 4.03 -16.00 23.33
C GLY A 402 5.09 -14.99 23.74
N PHE A 403 5.88 -14.59 22.75
CA PHE A 403 6.92 -13.58 22.87
C PHE A 403 6.46 -12.24 22.28
N PHE A 404 6.83 -11.15 22.95
CA PHE A 404 6.62 -9.80 22.44
C PHE A 404 7.96 -9.10 22.23
N PHE A 405 8.19 -8.60 21.02
CA PHE A 405 9.41 -7.88 20.64
C PHE A 405 9.12 -6.39 20.54
N ALA A 406 9.55 -5.63 21.54
CA ALA A 406 9.32 -4.19 21.60
C ALA A 406 10.25 -3.43 20.65
N THR A 407 9.78 -2.30 20.11
CA THR A 407 10.60 -1.46 19.24
C THR A 407 11.73 -0.74 19.98
N HIS A 408 11.55 -0.49 21.27
CA HIS A 408 12.50 0.18 22.15
C HIS A 408 12.59 -0.53 23.50
N THR A 409 13.73 -0.39 24.18
CA THR A 409 13.93 -0.91 25.53
C THR A 409 12.94 -0.30 26.53
N ILE A 410 12.43 -1.15 27.42
CA ILE A 410 11.47 -0.79 28.45
C ILE A 410 12.02 -1.22 29.80
N GLN A 411 12.10 -0.29 30.76
CA GLN A 411 12.63 -0.59 32.09
C GLN A 411 11.61 -1.31 33.00
N THR A 412 10.33 -0.95 32.88
CA THR A 412 9.27 -1.35 33.82
C THR A 412 7.99 -1.75 33.06
N PRO A 413 8.04 -2.79 32.22
CA PRO A 413 6.87 -3.25 31.49
C PRO A 413 5.82 -3.76 32.48
N ARG A 414 4.56 -3.33 32.30
CA ARG A 414 3.44 -3.67 33.20
C ARG A 414 2.43 -4.59 32.54
N LEU A 415 2.11 -4.32 31.27
CA LEU A 415 1.04 -5.01 30.56
C LEU A 415 1.35 -5.05 29.07
N LEU A 416 1.04 -6.18 28.43
CA LEU A 416 1.03 -6.31 26.98
C LEU A 416 -0.40 -6.20 26.46
N LEU A 417 -0.58 -5.39 25.44
CA LEU A 417 -1.83 -5.25 24.71
C LEU A 417 -1.61 -5.73 23.28
N VAL A 418 -2.29 -6.79 22.88
CA VAL A 418 -2.15 -7.39 21.55
C VAL A 418 -3.45 -7.22 20.78
N SER A 419 -3.36 -6.81 19.51
CA SER A 419 -4.55 -6.68 18.67
C SER A 419 -5.19 -8.05 18.43
N ALA A 420 -6.50 -8.16 18.61
CA ALA A 420 -7.30 -9.31 18.20
C ALA A 420 -7.87 -9.17 16.78
N SER A 421 -7.77 -7.98 16.16
CA SER A 421 -8.40 -7.67 14.88
C SER A 421 -7.41 -7.54 13.73
N LEU A 422 -6.11 -7.64 13.99
CA LEU A 422 -5.03 -7.53 13.01
C LEU A 422 -4.07 -8.72 13.05
N PRO A 423 -4.54 -9.96 12.81
CA PRO A 423 -3.67 -11.12 12.89
C PRO A 423 -2.64 -11.14 11.76
N TRP A 424 -1.43 -11.57 12.11
CA TRP A 424 -0.52 -12.28 11.22
C TRP A 424 -0.67 -13.78 11.45
N ILE A 425 -0.18 -14.59 10.51
CA ILE A 425 -0.19 -16.05 10.63
C ILE A 425 0.53 -16.58 11.89
N PHE A 426 1.39 -15.77 12.52
CA PHE A 426 2.21 -16.13 13.68
C PHE A 426 1.91 -15.31 14.94
N GLY A 427 0.98 -14.35 14.89
CA GLY A 427 0.72 -13.45 16.01
C GLY A 427 0.01 -12.18 15.60
N ALA A 428 0.37 -11.04 16.18
CA ALA A 428 -0.32 -9.76 15.95
C ALA A 428 0.54 -8.56 16.39
N PRO A 429 0.24 -7.34 15.92
CA PRO A 429 0.85 -6.14 16.46
C PRO A 429 0.34 -5.87 17.89
N GLY A 430 1.13 -5.16 18.68
CA GLY A 430 0.70 -4.77 20.01
C GLY A 430 1.44 -3.58 20.61
N LEU A 431 1.04 -3.21 21.81
CA LEU A 431 1.63 -2.17 22.64
C LEU A 431 2.07 -2.76 23.98
N VAL A 432 3.21 -2.30 24.49
CA VAL A 432 3.56 -2.48 25.90
C VAL A 432 3.26 -1.21 26.65
N LEU A 433 2.64 -1.36 27.80
CA LEU A 433 2.46 -0.29 28.79
C LEU A 433 3.60 -0.37 29.79
N ALA A 434 4.29 0.74 29.98
CA ALA A 434 5.36 0.89 30.95
C ALA A 434 5.12 2.09 31.85
N SER A 435 5.80 2.15 32.99
CA SER A 435 5.70 3.28 33.93
C SER A 435 7.06 3.92 34.16
N ASP A 436 7.22 5.20 33.87
CA ASP A 436 8.43 5.95 34.26
C ASP A 436 8.38 6.45 35.72
N GLY A 437 7.41 5.97 36.51
CA GLY A 437 7.14 6.40 37.88
C GLY A 437 6.18 7.58 37.99
N THR A 438 6.03 8.38 36.92
CA THR A 438 5.13 9.55 36.89
C THR A 438 4.03 9.45 35.85
N SER A 439 4.25 8.67 34.81
CA SER A 439 3.38 8.58 33.64
C SER A 439 3.45 7.22 32.96
N THR A 440 2.40 6.92 32.20
CA THR A 440 2.35 5.72 31.35
C THR A 440 3.07 5.99 30.03
N LEU A 441 3.97 5.09 29.66
CA LEU A 441 4.65 5.08 28.36
C LEU A 441 4.14 3.92 27.52
N TYR A 442 4.13 4.11 26.20
CA TYR A 442 3.66 3.14 25.24
C TYR A 442 4.75 2.85 24.22
N THR A 443 5.04 1.58 23.95
CA THR A 443 5.91 1.21 22.83
C THR A 443 5.25 0.13 21.99
N ALA A 444 5.38 0.24 20.67
CA ALA A 444 4.87 -0.78 19.76
C ALA A 444 5.79 -1.99 19.77
N GLY A 445 5.28 -3.10 19.25
CA GLY A 445 6.05 -4.29 19.02
C GLY A 445 5.28 -5.36 18.27
N VAL A 446 5.96 -6.46 18.03
CA VAL A 446 5.40 -7.65 17.39
C VAL A 446 5.20 -8.72 18.43
N PHE A 447 3.97 -9.21 18.56
CA PHE A 447 3.68 -10.41 19.32
C PHE A 447 3.76 -11.63 18.40
N VAL A 448 4.46 -12.67 18.84
CA VAL A 448 4.57 -13.97 18.17
C VAL A 448 4.11 -15.05 19.15
N GLY A 449 2.96 -15.65 18.86
CA GLY A 449 2.29 -16.55 19.78
C GLY A 449 0.82 -16.77 19.48
N LEU A 450 0.11 -17.35 20.45
CA LEU A 450 -1.30 -17.68 20.33
C LEU A 450 -2.17 -16.49 20.76
N VAL A 451 -2.89 -15.88 19.83
CA VAL A 451 -3.84 -14.81 20.11
C VAL A 451 -5.26 -15.38 20.07
N ASN A 452 -6.01 -15.25 21.18
CA ASN A 452 -7.42 -15.62 21.18
C ASN A 452 -8.26 -14.43 20.69
N GLU A 453 -8.63 -14.44 19.42
CA GLU A 453 -9.39 -13.36 18.78
C GLU A 453 -10.75 -13.11 19.47
N HIS A 454 -11.36 -14.13 20.06
CA HIS A 454 -12.63 -14.01 20.79
C HIS A 454 -12.48 -13.40 22.19
N ALA A 455 -11.26 -13.22 22.67
CA ALA A 455 -10.98 -12.60 23.97
C ALA A 455 -10.81 -11.07 23.90
N GLY A 456 -10.95 -10.47 22.71
CA GLY A 456 -10.83 -9.03 22.51
C GLY A 456 -11.80 -8.22 23.38
N ARG A 457 -11.27 -7.22 24.09
CA ARG A 457 -12.03 -6.29 24.93
C ARG A 457 -11.65 -4.84 24.64
N ASP A 458 -12.43 -3.92 25.19
CA ASP A 458 -12.10 -2.50 25.20
C ASP A 458 -11.02 -2.21 26.25
N PHE A 459 -10.03 -1.40 25.88
CA PHE A 459 -8.95 -0.96 26.75
C PHE A 459 -8.73 0.55 26.58
N VAL A 460 -8.58 1.27 27.70
CA VAL A 460 -8.38 2.72 27.71
C VAL A 460 -6.88 3.04 27.79
N LEU A 461 -6.40 3.83 26.84
CA LEU A 461 -5.05 4.41 26.84
C LEU A 461 -5.14 5.87 27.33
N ASP A 462 -4.28 6.19 28.29
CA ASP A 462 -4.32 7.43 29.07
C ASP A 462 -3.59 8.62 28.43
#